data_AF-A0A3D0ZFC2-F1
#
_entry.id   AF-A0A3D0ZFC2-F1
#
_cell.length_a   1.000
_cell.length_b   1.000
_cell.length_c   1.000
_cell.angle_alpha   90.00
_cell.angle_beta   90.00
_cell.angle_gamma   90.00
#
_symmetry.space_group_name_H-M   'P 1'
#
loop_
_entity.id
_entity.type
_entity.pdbx_description
1 polymer ?
#
loop_
_entity_poly.entity_id
_entity_poly.type
_entity_poly.pdbx_seq_one_letter_code
_entity_poly.pdbx_strand_id
1 'polypeptide(L)'
;GGSVRDSLSVLDQLMAGAGPNGLDYELAVALLGYTHASLLDDVVEAVAASDAATVFRAVDRVVQTGHDPRRFVEDLLERFRDLIIVQAMPESAHVILRGMPADQIARLQNQAHNLGASELSRAADVTNTALTEMTGATSPRLHLELLCARILLPSSEQTERGIAARIDRVERRLNYGGNDVGAPAPAGAAVSTVPASEVPAAAAPVSE
;
A
#
# COMPACT_ATOMS: atom_id res chain seq x y z
N GLY A 1 11.75 17.91 -16.11
CA GLY A 1 12.66 18.39 -17.16
C GLY A 1 14.03 17.84 -16.86
N GLY A 2 14.43 16.77 -17.54
CA GLY A 2 15.75 16.17 -17.37
C GLY A 2 16.75 16.86 -18.29
N SER A 3 17.85 17.35 -17.73
CA SER A 3 18.93 17.95 -18.53
C SER A 3 19.55 16.86 -19.41
N VAL A 4 20.05 17.22 -20.59
CA VAL A 4 20.84 16.31 -21.47
C VAL A 4 21.96 15.60 -20.70
N ARG A 5 22.47 16.26 -19.65
CA ARG A 5 23.47 15.73 -18.73
C ARG A 5 22.98 14.56 -17.86
N ASP A 6 21.71 14.58 -17.44
CA ASP A 6 21.12 13.48 -16.66
C ASP A 6 20.92 12.25 -17.53
N SER A 7 20.48 12.44 -18.79
CA SER A 7 20.36 11.36 -19.77
C SER A 7 21.71 10.71 -20.09
N LEU A 8 22.78 11.53 -20.16
CA LEU A 8 24.13 11.05 -20.45
C LEU A 8 24.74 10.33 -19.23
N SER A 9 24.49 10.83 -18.02
CA SER A 9 24.89 10.16 -16.78
C SER A 9 24.20 8.80 -16.59
N VAL A 10 22.92 8.71 -16.95
CA VAL A 10 22.15 7.46 -16.96
C VAL A 10 22.72 6.45 -17.97
N LEU A 11 23.10 6.92 -19.16
CA LEU A 11 23.72 6.08 -20.18
C LEU A 11 25.10 5.58 -19.73
N ASP A 12 25.91 6.46 -19.13
CA ASP A 12 27.23 6.11 -18.61
C ASP A 12 27.15 5.06 -17.48
N GLN A 13 26.14 5.17 -16.62
CA GLN A 13 25.89 4.21 -15.54
C GLN A 13 25.45 2.84 -16.07
N LEU A 14 24.62 2.82 -17.12
CA LEU A 14 24.25 1.58 -17.82
C LEU A 14 25.47 0.95 -18.52
N MET A 15 26.26 1.74 -19.23
CA MET A 15 27.46 1.25 -19.92
C MET A 15 28.50 0.70 -18.94
N ALA A 16 28.68 1.33 -17.78
CA ALA A 16 29.63 0.91 -16.76
C ALA A 16 29.22 -0.41 -16.06
N GLY A 17 27.92 -0.69 -15.96
CA GLY A 17 27.41 -1.91 -15.34
C GLY A 17 27.16 -3.08 -16.32
N ALA A 18 27.24 -2.84 -17.63
CA ALA A 18 27.06 -3.86 -18.67
C ALA A 18 28.14 -4.96 -18.57
N GLY A 19 27.71 -6.23 -18.51
CA GLY A 19 28.61 -7.38 -18.52
C GLY A 19 29.09 -7.77 -19.93
N PRO A 20 29.94 -8.81 -20.06
CA PRO A 20 30.42 -9.30 -21.36
C PRO A 20 29.30 -9.80 -22.30
N ASN A 21 28.12 -10.11 -21.75
CA ASN A 21 26.91 -10.48 -22.51
C ASN A 21 26.00 -9.29 -22.84
N GLY A 22 26.40 -8.06 -22.51
CA GLY A 22 25.61 -6.85 -22.66
C GLY A 22 24.80 -6.47 -21.43
N LEU A 23 23.80 -5.59 -21.63
CA LEU A 23 22.83 -5.18 -20.62
C LEU A 23 21.58 -6.05 -20.73
N ASP A 24 21.23 -6.76 -19.67
CA ASP A 24 19.90 -7.35 -19.52
C ASP A 24 18.94 -6.38 -18.80
N TYR A 25 17.64 -6.68 -18.87
CA TYR A 25 16.59 -5.83 -18.32
C TYR A 25 16.68 -5.70 -16.80
N GLU A 26 17.01 -6.79 -16.08
CA GLU A 26 17.08 -6.78 -14.62
C GLU A 26 18.27 -5.95 -14.11
N LEU A 27 19.41 -6.09 -14.78
CA LEU A 27 20.63 -5.32 -14.55
C LEU A 27 20.42 -3.84 -14.88
N ALA A 28 19.73 -3.52 -15.97
CA ALA A 28 19.40 -2.13 -16.31
C ALA A 28 18.50 -1.48 -15.24
N VAL A 29 17.47 -2.19 -14.76
CA VAL A 29 16.58 -1.70 -13.68
C VAL A 29 17.35 -1.48 -12.37
N ALA A 30 18.19 -2.45 -11.99
CA ALA A 30 19.01 -2.36 -10.79
C ALA A 30 20.02 -1.21 -10.85
N LEU A 31 20.70 -1.02 -12.00
CA LEU A 31 21.68 0.05 -12.20
C LEU A 31 21.04 1.43 -12.22
N LEU A 32 19.82 1.56 -12.73
CA LEU A 32 19.11 2.85 -12.81
C LEU A 32 18.41 3.21 -11.49
N GLY A 33 18.42 2.32 -10.50
CA GLY A 33 17.76 2.53 -9.22
C GLY A 33 16.22 2.50 -9.32
N TYR A 34 15.66 1.92 -10.39
CA TYR A 34 14.21 1.73 -10.49
C TYR A 34 13.78 0.55 -9.62
N THR A 35 12.62 0.69 -8.97
CA THR A 35 12.01 -0.42 -8.26
C THR A 35 11.59 -1.51 -9.26
N HIS A 36 11.95 -2.76 -8.99
CA HIS A 36 11.47 -3.88 -9.81
C HIS A 36 9.93 -3.90 -9.85
N ALA A 37 9.35 -3.97 -11.04
CA ALA A 37 7.89 -3.97 -11.21
C ALA A 37 7.19 -5.07 -10.38
N SER A 38 7.86 -6.21 -10.20
CA SER A 38 7.40 -7.31 -9.34
C SER A 38 7.33 -6.94 -7.86
N LEU A 39 8.25 -6.11 -7.35
CA LEU A 39 8.20 -5.66 -5.96
C LEU A 39 7.00 -4.73 -5.71
N LEU A 40 6.69 -3.87 -6.69
CA LEU A 40 5.48 -3.03 -6.63
C LEU A 40 4.21 -3.89 -6.72
N ASP A 41 4.21 -4.91 -7.58
CA ASP A 41 3.11 -5.87 -7.68
C ASP A 41 2.87 -6.58 -6.34
N ASP A 42 3.93 -7.14 -5.74
CA ASP A 42 3.88 -7.84 -4.46
C ASP A 42 3.34 -6.93 -3.34
N VAL A 43 3.77 -5.66 -3.30
CA VAL A 43 3.32 -4.72 -2.28
C VAL A 43 1.86 -4.33 -2.47
N VAL A 44 1.43 -4.05 -3.69
CA VAL A 44 0.02 -3.71 -3.98
C VAL A 44 -0.90 -4.89 -3.64
N GLU A 45 -0.52 -6.11 -4.02
CA GLU A 45 -1.29 -7.32 -3.73
C GLU A 45 -1.33 -7.61 -2.22
N ALA A 46 -0.20 -7.47 -1.52
CA ALA A 46 -0.14 -7.64 -0.08
C ALA A 46 -0.97 -6.58 0.66
N VAL A 47 -0.99 -5.32 0.20
CA VAL A 47 -1.85 -4.28 0.76
C VAL A 47 -3.33 -4.65 0.56
N ALA A 48 -3.73 -5.08 -0.63
CA ALA A 48 -5.10 -5.53 -0.89
C ALA A 48 -5.50 -6.74 -0.01
N ALA A 49 -4.55 -7.64 0.26
CA ALA A 49 -4.74 -8.80 1.14
C ALA A 49 -4.58 -8.49 2.64
N SER A 50 -4.24 -7.26 3.03
CA SER A 50 -3.86 -6.90 4.41
C SER A 50 -2.71 -7.75 4.98
N ASP A 51 -1.81 -8.23 4.13
CA ASP A 51 -0.63 -9.01 4.50
C ASP A 51 0.54 -8.10 4.89
N ALA A 52 0.57 -7.71 6.16
CA ALA A 52 1.64 -6.90 6.72
C ALA A 52 3.02 -7.56 6.58
N ALA A 53 3.11 -8.89 6.67
CA ALA A 53 4.39 -9.59 6.64
C ALA A 53 5.05 -9.50 5.27
N THR A 54 4.27 -9.55 4.17
CA THR A 54 4.80 -9.34 2.82
C THR A 54 5.19 -7.88 2.59
N VAL A 55 4.38 -6.91 3.04
CA VAL A 55 4.70 -5.48 2.91
C VAL A 55 6.01 -5.12 3.63
N PHE A 56 6.19 -5.53 4.90
CA PHE A 56 7.41 -5.21 5.63
C PHE A 56 8.65 -5.96 5.11
N ARG A 57 8.49 -7.16 4.56
CA ARG A 57 9.58 -7.84 3.82
C ARG A 57 10.02 -7.06 2.59
N ALA A 58 9.10 -6.40 1.89
CA ALA A 58 9.45 -5.53 0.77
C ALA A 58 10.26 -4.31 1.24
N VAL A 59 9.89 -3.70 2.37
CA VAL A 59 10.68 -2.61 3.00
C VAL A 59 12.09 -3.08 3.32
N ASP A 60 12.23 -4.23 3.98
CA ASP A 60 13.54 -4.80 4.29
C ASP A 60 14.36 -5.04 3.02
N ARG A 61 13.74 -5.54 1.95
CA ARG A 61 14.40 -5.76 0.66
C ARG A 61 14.92 -4.45 0.06
N VAL A 62 14.10 -3.39 0.02
CA VAL A 62 14.50 -2.05 -0.46
C VAL A 62 15.74 -1.56 0.29
N VAL A 63 15.75 -1.69 1.61
CA VAL A 63 16.87 -1.24 2.45
C VAL A 63 18.12 -2.10 2.23
N GLN A 64 17.97 -3.43 2.18
CA GLN A 64 19.11 -4.36 2.05
C GLN A 64 19.78 -4.29 0.68
N THR A 65 19.02 -4.03 -0.39
CA THR A 65 19.58 -3.86 -1.74
C THR A 65 20.12 -2.46 -1.98
N GLY A 66 20.04 -1.55 -1.00
CA GLY A 66 20.50 -0.17 -1.11
C GLY A 66 19.66 0.69 -2.04
N HIS A 67 18.42 0.28 -2.34
CA HIS A 67 17.48 1.13 -3.07
C HIS A 67 17.09 2.33 -2.21
N ASP A 68 16.97 3.49 -2.85
CA ASP A 68 16.54 4.70 -2.17
C ASP A 68 15.06 4.56 -1.73
N PRO A 69 14.76 4.63 -0.41
CA PRO A 69 13.40 4.55 0.09
C PRO A 69 12.48 5.60 -0.52
N ARG A 70 12.99 6.81 -0.77
CA ARG A 70 12.18 7.88 -1.37
C ARG A 70 11.79 7.51 -2.79
N ARG A 71 12.75 7.06 -3.61
CA ARG A 71 12.47 6.59 -4.97
C ARG A 71 11.45 5.45 -5.00
N PHE A 72 11.56 4.50 -4.09
CA PHE A 72 10.55 3.44 -3.95
C PHE A 72 9.14 3.98 -3.69
N VAL A 73 9.01 5.00 -2.83
CA VAL A 73 7.72 5.66 -2.57
C VAL A 73 7.22 6.44 -3.79
N GLU A 74 8.09 7.09 -4.56
CA GLU A 74 7.73 7.73 -5.84
C GLU A 74 7.15 6.69 -6.83
N ASP A 75 7.85 5.56 -7.00
CA ASP A 75 7.42 4.47 -7.90
C ASP A 75 6.09 3.86 -7.41
N LEU A 76 5.89 3.71 -6.10
CA LEU A 76 4.64 3.23 -5.51
C LEU A 76 3.48 4.22 -5.72
N LEU A 77 3.73 5.53 -5.63
CA LEU A 77 2.72 6.55 -5.90
C LEU A 77 2.33 6.58 -7.38
N GLU A 78 3.30 6.44 -8.29
CA GLU A 78 3.04 6.28 -9.72
C GLU A 78 2.20 5.02 -9.99
N ARG A 79 2.48 3.92 -9.30
CA ARG A 79 1.65 2.72 -9.37
C ARG A 79 0.21 2.97 -8.93
N PHE A 80 -0.01 3.64 -7.79
CA PHE A 80 -1.37 3.97 -7.35
C PHE A 80 -2.09 4.89 -8.35
N ARG A 81 -1.41 5.86 -8.96
CA ARG A 81 -1.97 6.69 -10.04
C ARG A 81 -2.45 5.82 -11.20
N ASP A 82 -1.64 4.87 -11.64
CA ASP A 82 -1.99 4.00 -12.77
C ASP A 82 -3.19 3.10 -12.43
N LEU A 83 -3.26 2.58 -11.20
CA LEU A 83 -4.42 1.85 -10.70
C LEU A 83 -5.70 2.71 -10.70
N ILE A 84 -5.59 3.99 -10.31
CA ILE A 84 -6.73 4.93 -10.33
C ILE A 84 -7.19 5.17 -11.77
N ILE A 85 -6.26 5.33 -12.71
CA ILE A 85 -6.58 5.53 -14.13
C ILE A 85 -7.32 4.33 -14.71
N VAL A 86 -6.83 3.10 -14.49
CA VAL A 86 -7.50 1.90 -15.01
C VAL A 86 -8.85 1.66 -14.36
N GLN A 87 -9.04 2.07 -13.11
CA GLN A 87 -10.33 1.98 -12.42
C GLN A 87 -11.34 3.01 -12.92
N ALA A 88 -10.89 4.25 -13.18
CA ALA A 88 -11.76 5.32 -13.63
C ALA A 88 -12.16 5.22 -15.10
N MET A 89 -11.28 4.66 -15.94
CA MET A 89 -11.47 4.59 -17.40
C MET A 89 -11.04 3.22 -17.97
N PRO A 90 -11.68 2.11 -17.58
CA PRO A 90 -11.20 0.76 -17.91
C PRO A 90 -11.04 0.50 -19.40
N GLU A 91 -11.95 1.00 -20.25
CA GLU A 91 -11.89 0.83 -21.70
C GLU A 91 -10.87 1.75 -22.37
N SER A 92 -10.56 2.89 -21.75
CA SER A 92 -9.73 3.96 -22.33
C SER A 92 -8.36 4.11 -21.65
N ALA A 93 -8.03 3.28 -20.66
CA ALA A 93 -6.81 3.41 -19.88
C ALA A 93 -5.54 3.38 -20.74
N HIS A 94 -5.56 2.59 -21.81
CA HIS A 94 -4.48 2.49 -22.81
C HIS A 94 -4.16 3.81 -23.52
N VAL A 95 -5.10 4.77 -23.55
CA VAL A 95 -4.90 6.11 -24.14
C VAL A 95 -3.97 6.97 -23.27
N ILE A 96 -4.06 6.79 -21.94
CA ILE A 96 -3.27 7.52 -20.95
C ILE A 96 -1.97 6.75 -20.65
N LEU A 97 -2.07 5.43 -20.43
CA LEU A 97 -0.96 4.53 -20.15
C LEU A 97 -0.29 4.04 -21.44
N ARG A 98 0.15 4.99 -22.29
CA ARG A 98 0.72 4.67 -23.60
C ARG A 98 2.01 3.86 -23.46
N GLY A 99 2.15 2.85 -24.32
CA GLY A 99 3.32 1.97 -24.33
C GLY A 99 3.27 0.83 -23.31
N MET A 100 2.22 0.75 -22.49
CA MET A 100 2.01 -0.38 -21.58
C MET A 100 1.38 -1.57 -22.33
N PRO A 101 1.94 -2.79 -22.21
CA PRO A 101 1.35 -4.01 -22.77
C PRO A 101 -0.05 -4.30 -22.24
N ALA A 102 -0.91 -4.93 -23.06
CA ALA A 102 -2.29 -5.22 -22.71
C ALA A 102 -2.43 -6.17 -21.49
N ASP A 103 -1.51 -7.13 -21.35
CA ASP A 103 -1.45 -8.03 -20.19
C ASP A 103 -1.10 -7.28 -18.90
N GLN A 104 -0.26 -6.22 -18.98
CA GLN A 104 0.07 -5.38 -17.85
C GLN A 104 -1.11 -4.49 -17.45
N ILE A 105 -1.83 -3.92 -18.41
CA ILE A 105 -3.08 -3.18 -18.14
C ILE A 105 -4.11 -4.09 -17.47
N ALA A 106 -4.27 -5.34 -17.93
CA ALA A 106 -5.17 -6.30 -17.32
C ALA A 106 -4.76 -6.64 -15.86
N ARG A 107 -3.46 -6.76 -15.58
CA ARG A 107 -2.96 -6.92 -14.20
C ARG A 107 -3.31 -5.72 -13.32
N LEU A 108 -3.09 -4.50 -13.81
CA LEU A 108 -3.47 -3.28 -13.08
C LEU A 108 -4.97 -3.21 -12.81
N GLN A 109 -5.81 -3.62 -13.76
CA GLN A 109 -7.26 -3.69 -13.56
C GLN A 109 -7.62 -4.66 -12.43
N ASN A 110 -7.01 -5.83 -12.38
CA ASN A 110 -7.21 -6.81 -11.30
C ASN A 110 -6.75 -6.26 -9.94
N GLN A 111 -5.56 -5.63 -9.89
CA GLN A 111 -5.03 -4.99 -8.68
C GLN A 111 -5.97 -3.89 -8.18
N ALA A 112 -6.43 -3.01 -9.06
CA ALA A 112 -7.34 -1.92 -8.72
C ALA A 112 -8.70 -2.44 -8.23
N HIS A 113 -9.19 -3.53 -8.82
CA HIS A 113 -10.41 -4.20 -8.38
C HIS A 113 -10.26 -4.79 -6.96
N ASN A 114 -9.17 -5.52 -6.71
CA ASN A 114 -8.92 -6.17 -5.42
C ASN A 114 -8.70 -5.17 -4.28
N LEU A 115 -8.00 -4.06 -4.55
CA LEU A 115 -7.76 -3.03 -3.56
C LEU A 115 -9.03 -2.20 -3.28
N GLY A 116 -9.83 -1.90 -4.31
CA GLY A 116 -11.06 -1.12 -4.19
C GLY A 116 -10.83 0.39 -4.18
N ALA A 117 -11.80 1.15 -4.70
CA ALA A 117 -11.65 2.58 -4.98
C ALA A 117 -11.35 3.45 -3.74
N SER A 118 -12.03 3.19 -2.63
CA SER A 118 -11.85 3.95 -1.39
C SER A 118 -10.46 3.75 -0.81
N GLU A 119 -10.00 2.49 -0.81
CA GLU A 119 -8.72 2.12 -0.24
C GLU A 119 -7.56 2.57 -1.14
N LEU A 120 -7.71 2.45 -2.45
CA LEU A 120 -6.76 2.97 -3.42
C LEU A 120 -6.58 4.49 -3.32
N SER A 121 -7.67 5.25 -3.21
CA SER A 121 -7.60 6.71 -3.01
C SER A 121 -6.86 7.06 -1.71
N ARG A 122 -7.17 6.36 -0.62
CA ARG A 122 -6.50 6.58 0.67
C ARG A 122 -5.01 6.22 0.59
N ALA A 123 -4.68 5.07 0.02
CA ALA A 123 -3.30 4.62 -0.13
C ALA A 123 -2.48 5.65 -0.93
N ALA A 124 -3.05 6.19 -2.01
CA ALA A 124 -2.43 7.27 -2.78
C ALA A 124 -2.20 8.55 -1.94
N ASP A 125 -3.20 9.00 -1.16
CA ASP A 125 -3.09 10.20 -0.31
C ASP A 125 -2.04 10.05 0.79
N VAL A 126 -2.04 8.89 1.48
CA VAL A 126 -1.06 8.57 2.53
C VAL A 126 0.35 8.49 1.94
N THR A 127 0.50 7.89 0.76
CA THR A 127 1.79 7.79 0.05
C THR A 127 2.30 9.15 -0.40
N ASN A 128 1.45 10.00 -0.96
CA ASN A 128 1.81 11.36 -1.35
C ASN A 128 2.25 12.21 -0.15
N THR A 129 1.57 12.05 0.99
CA THR A 129 1.93 12.73 2.24
C THR A 129 3.31 12.27 2.72
N ALA A 130 3.55 10.96 2.78
CA ALA A 130 4.83 10.41 3.21
C ALA A 130 5.98 10.81 2.27
N LEU A 131 5.74 10.82 0.95
CA LEU A 131 6.73 11.28 -0.03
C LEU A 131 7.15 12.74 0.20
N THR A 132 6.18 13.59 0.55
CA THR A 132 6.45 15.00 0.88
C THR A 132 7.27 15.10 2.17
N GLU A 133 6.90 14.35 3.21
CA GLU A 133 7.58 14.30 4.51
C GLU A 133 9.02 13.77 4.41
N MET A 134 9.30 12.89 3.45
CA MET A 134 10.64 12.36 3.19
C MET A 134 11.62 13.40 2.63
N THR A 135 11.15 14.54 2.13
CA THR A 135 12.03 15.58 1.59
C THR A 135 12.81 16.27 2.71
N GLY A 136 14.11 16.00 2.79
CA GLY A 136 14.98 16.54 3.84
C GLY A 136 14.88 15.78 5.17
N ALA A 137 14.22 14.61 5.19
CA ALA A 137 14.13 13.78 6.38
C ALA A 137 15.48 13.17 6.76
N THR A 138 15.76 13.11 8.07
CA THR A 138 16.96 12.50 8.62
C THR A 138 16.95 10.96 8.58
N SER A 139 15.76 10.35 8.43
CA SER A 139 15.61 8.89 8.31
C SER A 139 14.53 8.51 7.28
N PRO A 140 14.87 8.41 5.98
CA PRO A 140 13.94 7.95 4.95
C PRO A 140 13.41 6.53 5.19
N ARG A 141 14.22 5.65 5.80
CA ARG A 141 13.80 4.30 6.18
C ARG A 141 12.63 4.31 7.16
N LEU A 142 12.71 5.10 8.23
CA LEU A 142 11.64 5.19 9.22
C LEU A 142 10.34 5.71 8.57
N HIS A 143 10.44 6.68 7.67
CA HIS A 143 9.27 7.20 6.95
C HIS A 143 8.64 6.14 6.03
N LEU A 144 9.45 5.27 5.42
CA LEU A 144 8.95 4.16 4.63
C LEU A 144 8.22 3.12 5.51
N GLU A 145 8.81 2.75 6.65
CA GLU A 145 8.17 1.84 7.61
C GLU A 145 6.83 2.41 8.13
N LEU A 146 6.80 3.72 8.47
CA LEU A 146 5.58 4.41 8.90
C LEU A 146 4.53 4.51 7.80
N LEU A 147 4.92 4.77 6.56
CA LEU A 147 4.03 4.74 5.40
C LEU A 147 3.36 3.38 5.26
N CYS A 148 4.14 2.30 5.24
CA CYS A 148 3.62 0.94 5.13
C CYS A 148 2.67 0.62 6.29
N ALA A 149 3.01 0.98 7.52
CA ALA A 149 2.13 0.82 8.67
C ALA A 149 0.80 1.57 8.47
N ARG A 150 0.84 2.84 8.02
CA ARG A 150 -0.36 3.66 7.80
C ARG A 150 -1.27 3.11 6.71
N ILE A 151 -0.70 2.57 5.63
CA ILE A 151 -1.45 1.92 4.54
C ILE A 151 -2.12 0.63 5.05
N LEU A 152 -1.47 -0.13 5.93
CA LEU A 152 -2.02 -1.39 6.45
C LEU A 152 -3.08 -1.22 7.53
N LEU A 153 -3.12 -0.06 8.20
CA LEU A 153 -4.21 0.23 9.14
C LEU A 153 -5.53 0.30 8.37
N PRO A 154 -6.60 -0.38 8.80
CA PRO A 154 -7.89 -0.21 8.15
C PRO A 154 -8.29 1.26 8.18
N SER A 155 -8.86 1.75 7.08
CA SER A 155 -9.55 3.04 7.04
C SER A 155 -10.45 3.12 8.27
N SER A 156 -10.17 4.01 9.21
CA SER A 156 -11.13 4.29 10.27
C SER A 156 -12.37 4.84 9.57
N GLU A 157 -13.42 4.04 9.45
CA GLU A 157 -14.77 4.48 9.08
C GLU A 157 -15.31 5.41 10.20
N GLN A 158 -14.66 6.56 10.38
CA GLN A 158 -14.99 7.67 11.27
C GLN A 158 -14.89 9.01 10.53
N THR A 159 -14.81 9.01 9.19
CA THR A 159 -15.07 10.20 8.39
C THR A 159 -16.57 10.30 8.12
N GLU A 160 -17.11 11.52 8.07
CA GLU A 160 -18.53 11.84 7.79
C GLU A 160 -19.10 11.07 6.58
N ARG A 161 -18.28 10.74 5.57
CA ARG A 161 -18.66 9.92 4.42
C ARG A 161 -18.96 8.45 4.75
N GLY A 162 -18.24 7.86 5.70
CA GLY A 162 -18.51 6.50 6.20
C GLY A 162 -19.78 6.45 7.05
N ILE A 163 -20.05 7.54 7.79
CA ILE A 163 -21.32 7.73 8.49
C ILE A 163 -22.47 7.87 7.48
N ALA A 164 -22.31 8.68 6.43
CA ALA A 164 -23.30 8.85 5.36
C ALA A 164 -23.60 7.53 4.63
N ALA A 165 -22.58 6.73 4.28
CA ALA A 165 -22.79 5.43 3.63
C ALA A 165 -23.53 4.41 4.52
N ARG A 166 -23.33 4.48 5.84
CA ARG A 166 -24.09 3.67 6.82
C ARG A 166 -25.52 4.18 6.97
N ILE A 167 -25.72 5.50 7.00
CA ILE A 167 -27.06 6.12 7.00
C ILE A 167 -27.81 5.72 5.73
N ASP A 168 -27.21 5.86 4.55
CA ASP A 168 -27.81 5.44 3.27
C ASP A 168 -28.20 3.95 3.25
N ARG A 169 -27.38 3.08 3.86
CA ARG A 169 -27.66 1.64 3.99
C ARG A 169 -28.82 1.37 4.96
N VAL A 170 -28.94 2.16 6.02
CA VAL A 170 -30.02 2.08 7.01
C VAL A 170 -31.32 2.63 6.42
N GLU A 171 -31.29 3.79 5.77
CA GLU A 171 -32.44 4.38 5.07
C GLU A 171 -32.96 3.48 3.97
N ARG A 172 -32.08 2.83 3.18
CA ARG A 172 -32.49 1.80 2.23
C ARG A 172 -33.18 0.63 2.94
N ARG A 173 -32.65 0.15 4.07
CA ARG A 173 -33.31 -0.95 4.81
C ARG A 173 -34.64 -0.55 5.44
N LEU A 174 -34.80 0.70 5.89
CA LEU A 174 -36.07 1.21 6.39
C LEU A 174 -37.09 1.44 5.25
N ASN A 175 -36.65 1.97 4.10
CA ASN A 175 -37.49 2.16 2.93
C ASN A 175 -37.89 0.83 2.27
N TYR A 176 -37.02 -0.19 2.32
CA TYR A 176 -37.33 -1.54 1.85
C TYR A 176 -37.98 -2.44 2.93
N GLY A 177 -38.03 -2.00 4.18
CA GLY A 177 -38.55 -2.77 5.33
C GLY A 177 -40.08 -2.74 5.49
N GLY A 178 -40.80 -2.20 4.51
CA GLY A 178 -42.27 -2.23 4.49
C GLY A 178 -42.86 -3.59 4.14
N ASN A 179 -42.11 -4.49 3.48
CA ASN A 179 -42.64 -5.80 3.09
C ASN A 179 -41.55 -6.89 3.03
N ASP A 180 -41.80 -7.96 3.79
CA ASP A 180 -41.29 -9.34 3.67
C ASP A 180 -39.97 -9.78 4.34
N VAL A 181 -40.15 -10.37 5.53
CA VAL A 181 -39.70 -11.67 6.04
C VAL A 181 -38.38 -12.28 5.53
N GLY A 182 -37.42 -12.47 6.46
CA GLY A 182 -36.42 -13.55 6.38
C GLY A 182 -34.98 -13.16 6.73
N ALA A 183 -34.69 -12.88 8.02
CA ALA A 183 -33.32 -12.72 8.49
C ALA A 183 -32.70 -14.08 8.89
N PRO A 184 -31.48 -14.42 8.45
CA PRO A 184 -30.61 -15.27 9.24
C PRO A 184 -29.82 -14.39 10.21
N ALA A 185 -29.97 -14.66 11.50
CA ALA A 185 -29.20 -14.02 12.57
C ALA A 185 -27.75 -14.54 12.57
N PRO A 186 -26.72 -13.68 12.62
CA PRO A 186 -25.41 -14.10 13.10
C PRO A 186 -25.44 -14.18 14.62
N ALA A 187 -25.15 -15.38 15.14
CA ALA A 187 -25.02 -15.68 16.55
C ALA A 187 -23.98 -14.74 17.21
N GLY A 188 -24.37 -14.18 18.36
CA GLY A 188 -23.57 -13.26 19.14
C GLY A 188 -22.26 -13.87 19.64
N ALA A 189 -21.22 -13.05 19.59
CA ALA A 189 -19.95 -13.27 20.27
C ALA A 189 -20.19 -13.41 21.78
N ALA A 190 -19.91 -14.59 22.33
CA ALA A 190 -19.80 -14.81 23.75
C ALA A 190 -18.52 -14.14 24.26
N VAL A 191 -18.68 -13.03 24.99
CA VAL A 191 -17.60 -12.42 25.77
C VAL A 191 -17.36 -13.32 26.98
N SER A 192 -16.29 -14.11 26.94
CA SER A 192 -15.80 -14.83 28.12
C SER A 192 -15.05 -13.86 29.03
N THR A 193 -15.67 -13.52 30.15
CA THR A 193 -15.03 -12.81 31.27
C THR A 193 -14.02 -13.74 31.94
N VAL A 194 -12.74 -13.40 31.86
CA VAL A 194 -11.66 -14.04 32.63
C VAL A 194 -11.78 -13.61 34.10
N PRO A 195 -11.74 -14.51 35.09
CA PRO A 195 -11.73 -14.12 36.49
C PRO A 195 -10.35 -13.59 36.88
N ALA A 196 -10.35 -12.47 37.61
CA ALA A 196 -9.15 -11.87 38.20
C ALA A 196 -8.51 -12.84 39.20
N SER A 197 -7.24 -13.17 38.98
CA SER A 197 -6.41 -13.93 39.91
C SER A 197 -5.96 -13.01 41.04
N GLU A 198 -6.35 -13.32 42.27
CA GLU A 198 -5.86 -12.70 43.50
C GLU A 198 -4.35 -12.90 43.63
N VAL A 199 -3.64 -11.82 43.95
CA VAL A 199 -2.21 -11.82 44.29
C VAL A 199 -2.09 -11.90 45.82
N PRO A 200 -1.36 -12.87 46.39
CA PRO A 200 -1.13 -12.92 47.83
C PRO A 200 -0.14 -11.85 48.28
N ALA A 201 -0.50 -11.12 49.34
CA ALA A 201 0.28 -10.07 49.95
C ALA A 201 1.57 -10.59 50.60
N ALA A 202 2.66 -9.84 50.36
CA ALA A 202 3.99 -10.06 50.94
C ALA A 202 4.03 -9.71 52.44
N ALA A 203 4.64 -10.58 53.23
CA ALA A 203 4.96 -10.37 54.64
C ALA A 203 6.17 -9.45 54.80
N ALA A 204 6.08 -8.52 55.75
CA ALA A 204 7.10 -7.53 56.12
C ALA A 204 8.30 -8.15 56.87
N PRO A 205 9.50 -7.55 56.81
CA PRO A 205 10.62 -7.95 57.65
C PRO A 205 10.50 -7.32 59.04
N VAL A 206 10.89 -8.11 60.05
CA VAL A 206 10.95 -7.74 61.46
C VAL A 206 12.34 -7.18 61.75
N SER A 207 12.40 -6.03 62.42
CA SER A 207 13.64 -5.47 62.99
C SER A 207 13.79 -5.94 64.43
N GLU A 208 14.98 -6.46 64.78
CA GLU A 208 15.64 -6.28 66.08
C GLU A 208 17.16 -6.31 65.87
#